data_AF-A0A183HFZ5-F1
#
_entry.id   AF-A0A183HFZ5-F1
#
_cell.length_a   1.000
_cell.length_b   1.000
_cell.length_c   1.000
_cell.angle_alpha   90.00
_cell.angle_beta   90.00
_cell.angle_gamma   90.00
#
_symmetry.space_group_name_H-M   'P 1'
#
loop_
_entity.id
_entity.type
_entity.pdbx_description
1 polymer ?
#
loop_
_entity_poly.entity_id
_entity_poly.type
_entity_poly.pdbx_seq_one_letter_code
_entity_poly.pdbx_strand_id
1 'polypeptide(L)'
;MCLKFQRSGSTPASLYRVAAALCDERIIDLLSLCTFLSPKLEDLMNDHKSRVERDGKRAKKNEIVSTGMVSVDSRVSSTTSTGYMDDSTTITGVSFASVLAVQNADDIKMVDEKESDDAILAKNQKLGLTFALLEGGAWQFAKQMLDRFPEFYAVNASRSIALSIADLLERSTDDFYQEKSRFALGDTGTFNLSSSLAQTHSLEIVGSWSELVSVVLPVLAYLGPHIAYRPKAAVKLVRLMAVFFEEREKDPTWGQTAHTDTVYNALIDAIDETLVPALSLANSNFAYSQELWKLLSHLPYTVRYRIYARWKTVHTIRHPQINICRGSTFGMTRYVLKLVFLCTKTII
;
A
#
# COMPACT_ATOMS: atom_id res chain seq x y z
N MET A 1 36.16 5.36 -1.05
CA MET A 1 36.30 6.77 -1.47
C MET A 1 35.17 7.23 -2.42
N CYS A 2 34.34 6.35 -3.00
CA CYS A 2 33.39 6.69 -4.07
C CYS A 2 32.03 7.31 -3.67
N LEU A 3 31.65 7.34 -2.38
CA LEU A 3 30.32 7.85 -1.97
C LEU A 3 30.29 9.29 -1.43
N LYS A 4 31.43 10.00 -1.41
CA LYS A 4 31.47 11.44 -1.08
C LYS A 4 31.04 12.33 -2.26
N PHE A 5 30.09 11.90 -3.08
CA PHE A 5 29.49 12.77 -4.09
C PHE A 5 28.39 13.61 -3.47
N GLN A 6 28.78 14.64 -2.71
CA GLN A 6 27.86 15.59 -2.08
C GLN A 6 28.16 17.03 -2.58
N ARG A 7 28.48 17.18 -3.87
CA ARG A 7 28.64 18.51 -4.49
C ARG A 7 27.32 19.17 -4.87
N SER A 8 26.22 18.42 -4.98
CA SER A 8 24.90 18.91 -5.41
C SER A 8 23.75 18.71 -4.41
N GLY A 9 24.02 18.14 -3.23
CA GLY A 9 22.98 17.78 -2.25
C GLY A 9 22.06 16.63 -2.67
N SER A 10 22.27 16.04 -3.86
CA SER A 10 21.53 14.90 -4.40
C SER A 10 22.49 13.84 -4.92
N THR A 11 22.21 12.57 -4.61
CA THR A 11 23.01 11.44 -5.10
C THR A 11 22.27 10.79 -6.28
N PRO A 12 22.95 10.53 -7.42
CA PRO A 12 22.29 9.96 -8.59
C PRO A 12 21.95 8.47 -8.40
N ALA A 13 20.82 8.04 -8.98
CA ALA A 13 20.33 6.65 -8.87
C ALA A 13 21.30 5.61 -9.43
N SER A 14 22.06 5.95 -10.47
CA SER A 14 23.08 5.07 -11.07
C SER A 14 24.15 4.66 -10.07
N LEU A 15 24.55 5.54 -9.15
CA LEU A 15 25.55 5.25 -8.14
C LEU A 15 25.02 4.21 -7.13
N TYR A 16 23.74 4.29 -6.77
CA TYR A 16 23.11 3.30 -5.91
C TYR A 16 23.01 1.93 -6.58
N ARG A 17 22.69 1.88 -7.88
CA ARG A 17 22.66 0.62 -8.64
C ARG A 17 24.03 -0.06 -8.70
N VAL A 18 25.09 0.72 -8.96
CA VAL A 18 26.46 0.19 -8.95
C VAL A 18 26.85 -0.26 -7.54
N ALA A 19 26.55 0.52 -6.51
CA ALA A 19 26.82 0.13 -5.13
C ALA A 19 26.06 -1.16 -4.73
N ALA A 20 24.80 -1.29 -5.12
CA ALA A 20 24.00 -2.49 -4.90
C ALA A 20 24.61 -3.72 -5.58
N ALA A 21 25.01 -3.60 -6.86
CA ALA A 21 25.67 -4.69 -7.58
C ALA A 21 27.02 -5.10 -6.95
N LEU A 22 27.82 -4.14 -6.47
CA LEU A 22 29.08 -4.43 -5.78
C LEU A 22 28.87 -5.11 -4.42
N CYS A 23 27.78 -4.80 -3.71
CA CYS A 23 27.40 -5.50 -2.50
C CYS A 23 26.92 -6.93 -2.80
N ASP A 24 26.17 -7.12 -3.90
CA ASP A 24 25.65 -8.42 -4.32
C ASP A 24 26.80 -9.39 -4.66
N GLU A 25 27.82 -8.90 -5.39
CA GLU A 25 29.06 -9.63 -5.69
C GLU A 25 30.01 -9.77 -4.47
N ARG A 26 29.60 -9.34 -3.27
CA ARG A 26 30.38 -9.38 -2.02
C ARG A 26 31.74 -8.68 -2.08
N ILE A 27 31.93 -7.76 -3.03
CA ILE A 27 33.14 -6.94 -3.15
C ILE A 27 33.19 -5.91 -2.01
N ILE A 28 32.02 -5.43 -1.59
CA ILE A 28 31.85 -4.42 -0.53
C ILE A 28 30.94 -5.00 0.55
N ASP A 29 31.37 -4.89 1.80
CA ASP A 29 30.51 -5.19 2.95
C ASP A 29 29.47 -4.07 3.15
N LEU A 30 28.19 -4.46 3.14
CA LEU A 30 27.05 -3.57 3.32
C LEU A 30 27.10 -2.84 4.67
N LEU A 31 27.50 -3.54 5.74
CA LEU A 31 27.54 -2.94 7.08
C LEU A 31 28.58 -1.82 7.14
N SER A 32 29.77 -2.09 6.61
CA SER A 32 30.83 -1.10 6.43
C SER A 32 30.36 0.08 5.59
N LEU A 33 29.64 -0.16 4.49
CA LEU A 33 29.08 0.89 3.64
C LEU A 33 28.11 1.80 4.40
N CYS A 34 27.23 1.23 5.23
CA CYS A 34 26.22 1.97 5.98
C CYS A 34 26.79 3.01 6.96
N THR A 35 28.01 2.80 7.45
CA THR A 35 28.68 3.77 8.34
C THR A 35 28.99 5.11 7.64
N PHE A 36 29.15 5.08 6.31
CA PHE A 36 29.47 6.25 5.51
C PHE A 36 28.24 6.90 4.84
N LEU A 37 27.07 6.27 4.92
CA LEU A 37 25.83 6.77 4.33
C LEU A 37 25.14 7.77 5.24
N SER A 38 24.68 8.86 4.65
CA SER A 38 23.78 9.83 5.31
C SER A 38 22.31 9.45 5.02
N PRO A 39 21.35 9.73 5.91
CA PRO A 39 21.45 10.46 7.18
C PRO A 39 21.82 9.55 8.37
N LYS A 40 22.20 10.14 9.51
CA LYS A 40 22.42 9.41 10.77
C LYS A 40 21.08 8.88 11.31
N LEU A 41 21.15 7.95 12.26
CA LEU A 41 19.94 7.34 12.83
C LEU A 41 19.06 8.37 13.56
N GLU A 42 19.67 9.31 14.28
CA GLU A 42 18.94 10.39 14.99
C GLU A 42 18.15 11.28 14.04
N ASP A 43 18.79 11.73 12.95
CA ASP A 43 18.15 12.53 11.90
C ASP A 43 16.96 11.78 11.28
N LEU A 44 17.14 10.47 11.07
CA LEU A 44 16.11 9.60 10.50
C LEU A 44 14.91 9.43 11.44
N MET A 45 15.15 9.27 12.74
CA MET A 45 14.09 9.22 13.76
C MET A 45 13.32 10.54 13.84
N ASN A 46 14.03 11.67 13.78
CA ASN A 46 13.40 12.99 13.77
C ASN A 46 12.57 13.22 12.50
N ASP A 47 13.09 12.84 11.33
CA ASP A 47 12.34 12.89 10.07
C ASP A 47 11.08 12.00 10.14
N HIS A 48 11.20 10.76 10.61
CA HIS A 48 10.06 9.85 10.80
C HIS A 48 8.98 10.46 11.70
N LYS A 49 9.36 11.00 12.87
CA LYS A 49 8.41 11.67 13.77
C LYS A 49 7.73 12.87 13.09
N SER A 50 8.49 13.68 12.37
CA SER A 50 7.96 14.83 11.64
C SER A 50 6.96 14.43 10.55
N ARG A 51 7.18 13.29 9.87
CA ARG A 51 6.28 12.74 8.86
C ARG A 51 4.98 12.26 9.48
N VAL A 52 5.06 11.49 10.58
CA VAL A 52 3.87 11.02 11.30
C VAL A 52 3.00 12.19 11.80
N GLU A 53 3.62 13.24 12.36
CA GLU A 53 2.89 14.44 12.78
C GLU A 53 2.24 15.19 11.61
N ARG A 54 2.95 15.31 10.48
CA ARG A 54 2.46 15.96 9.26
C ARG A 54 1.27 15.20 8.67
N ASP A 55 1.39 13.88 8.55
CA ASP A 55 0.31 13.01 8.08
C ASP A 55 -0.90 13.05 9.00
N GLY A 56 -0.68 13.11 10.32
CA GLY A 56 -1.75 13.28 11.30
C GLY A 56 -2.51 14.61 11.16
N LYS A 57 -1.80 15.71 10.88
CA LYS A 57 -2.42 17.02 10.59
C LYS A 57 -3.19 16.98 9.26
N ARG A 58 -2.62 16.35 8.24
CA ARG A 58 -3.24 16.16 6.92
C ARG A 58 -4.54 15.35 7.02
N ALA A 59 -4.54 14.25 7.78
CA ALA A 59 -5.73 13.45 8.02
C ALA A 59 -6.89 14.27 8.62
N LYS A 60 -6.60 15.06 9.68
CA LYS A 60 -7.60 15.94 10.31
C LYS A 60 -8.13 17.02 9.37
N LYS A 61 -7.27 17.59 8.54
CA LYS A 61 -7.69 18.58 7.52
C LYS A 61 -8.62 17.95 6.49
N ASN A 62 -8.33 16.72 6.06
CA ASN A 62 -9.12 16.02 5.05
C ASN A 62 -10.52 15.62 5.52
N GLU A 63 -10.80 15.63 6.84
CA GLU A 63 -12.16 15.47 7.38
C GLU A 63 -13.10 16.65 7.06
N ILE A 64 -12.55 17.79 6.64
CA ILE A 64 -13.30 19.02 6.38
C ILE A 64 -13.28 19.32 4.89
N VAL A 65 -14.46 19.26 4.26
CA VAL A 65 -14.65 19.61 2.86
C VAL A 65 -14.96 21.10 2.75
N SER A 66 -14.08 21.85 2.08
CA SER A 66 -14.27 23.28 1.82
C SER A 66 -15.05 23.50 0.53
N THR A 67 -16.34 23.84 0.64
CA THR A 67 -17.21 24.14 -0.52
C THR A 67 -17.07 25.57 -1.03
N GLY A 68 -16.41 26.47 -0.28
CA GLY A 68 -16.32 27.90 -0.61
C GLY A 68 -15.34 28.26 -1.73
N MET A 69 -14.44 27.34 -2.13
CA MET A 69 -13.43 27.58 -3.17
C MET A 69 -13.77 26.95 -4.52
N VAL A 70 -14.90 26.24 -4.63
CA VAL A 70 -15.22 25.55 -5.87
C VAL A 70 -15.87 26.54 -6.84
N SER A 71 -15.17 26.86 -7.92
CA SER A 71 -15.75 27.62 -9.03
C SER A 71 -16.97 26.86 -9.55
N VAL A 72 -18.15 27.47 -9.41
CA VAL A 72 -19.38 26.97 -10.02
C VAL A 72 -19.17 27.03 -11.53
N ASP A 73 -19.06 25.87 -12.17
CA ASP A 73 -19.02 25.77 -13.63
C ASP A 73 -20.37 26.28 -14.17
N SER A 74 -20.37 27.53 -14.63
CA SER A 74 -21.48 28.21 -15.30
C SER A 74 -21.56 27.80 -16.77
N ARG A 75 -21.58 26.48 -17.05
CA ARG A 75 -21.73 25.92 -18.40
C ARG A 75 -23.10 25.35 -18.70
N VAL A 76 -24.14 25.96 -18.14
CA VAL A 76 -25.48 25.92 -18.74
C VAL A 76 -25.92 27.37 -18.95
N SER A 77 -25.41 27.99 -20.01
CA SER A 77 -25.96 29.27 -20.47
C SER A 77 -27.11 29.05 -21.46
N SER A 78 -28.18 29.76 -21.13
CA SER A 78 -29.12 30.45 -22.02
C SER A 78 -30.14 29.64 -22.81
N THR A 79 -31.35 29.62 -22.28
CA THR A 79 -32.54 30.03 -23.06
C THR A 79 -33.48 30.89 -22.22
N THR A 80 -33.67 32.13 -22.70
CA THR A 80 -34.86 33.00 -22.57
C THR A 80 -35.26 33.67 -21.24
N SER A 81 -35.06 35.00 -21.27
CA SER A 81 -35.99 36.10 -20.94
C SER A 81 -36.41 36.45 -19.50
N THR A 82 -36.16 37.74 -19.23
CA THR A 82 -36.98 38.72 -18.48
C THR A 82 -37.03 38.65 -16.95
N GLY A 83 -36.21 39.54 -16.38
CA GLY A 83 -36.39 40.34 -15.16
C GLY A 83 -37.43 39.90 -14.13
N TYR A 84 -36.93 39.42 -12.99
CA TYR A 84 -37.46 39.66 -11.65
C TYR A 84 -36.29 39.50 -10.68
N MET A 85 -36.11 40.46 -9.75
CA MET A 85 -35.21 40.26 -8.60
C MET A 85 -35.91 39.31 -7.63
N ASP A 86 -35.37 38.10 -7.49
CA ASP A 86 -35.73 37.18 -6.42
C ASP A 86 -34.47 36.88 -5.59
N ASP A 87 -34.54 37.22 -4.31
CA ASP A 87 -33.49 37.09 -3.30
C ASP A 87 -33.50 35.66 -2.73
N SER A 88 -33.47 34.69 -3.64
CA SER A 88 -33.36 33.27 -3.32
C SER A 88 -31.99 32.80 -3.77
N THR A 89 -31.09 32.62 -2.80
CA THR A 89 -29.82 31.91 -2.96
C THR A 89 -30.12 30.45 -3.31
N THR A 90 -30.51 30.22 -4.55
CA THR A 90 -30.55 28.92 -5.19
C THR A 90 -29.11 28.48 -5.33
N ILE A 91 -28.64 27.72 -4.34
CA ILE A 91 -27.36 27.03 -4.34
C ILE A 91 -27.36 26.13 -5.57
N THR A 92 -26.78 26.61 -6.67
CA THR A 92 -26.38 25.76 -7.78
C THR A 92 -25.36 24.78 -7.20
N GLY A 93 -25.82 23.55 -6.98
CA GLY A 93 -25.06 22.53 -6.28
C GLY A 93 -23.73 22.31 -6.98
N VAL A 94 -22.64 22.64 -6.29
CA VAL A 94 -21.29 22.31 -6.73
C VAL A 94 -21.25 20.81 -7.03
N SER A 95 -20.78 20.42 -8.21
CA SER A 95 -20.68 19.00 -8.59
C SER A 95 -19.78 18.24 -7.63
N PHE A 96 -20.19 17.01 -7.26
CA PHE A 96 -19.39 16.10 -6.44
C PHE A 96 -17.98 15.89 -7.01
N ALA A 97 -17.85 15.80 -8.34
CA ALA A 97 -16.57 15.66 -9.01
C ALA A 97 -15.67 16.89 -8.81
N SER A 98 -16.26 18.10 -8.82
CA SER A 98 -15.53 19.35 -8.60
C SER A 98 -15.08 19.49 -7.15
N VAL A 99 -15.94 19.11 -6.19
CA VAL A 99 -15.56 19.09 -4.76
C VAL A 99 -14.45 18.09 -4.50
N LEU A 100 -14.54 16.89 -5.09
CA LEU A 100 -13.49 15.88 -5.01
C LEU A 100 -12.18 16.34 -5.67
N ALA A 101 -12.26 17.01 -6.83
CA ALA A 101 -11.09 17.56 -7.49
C ALA A 101 -10.42 18.66 -6.67
N VAL A 102 -11.18 19.55 -6.03
CA VAL A 102 -10.65 20.59 -5.12
C VAL A 102 -10.02 19.96 -3.88
N GLN A 103 -10.68 18.97 -3.27
CA GLN A 103 -10.10 18.25 -2.14
C GLN A 103 -8.80 17.55 -2.53
N ASN A 104 -8.77 16.88 -3.67
CA ASN A 104 -7.56 16.23 -4.18
C ASN A 104 -6.47 17.27 -4.50
N ALA A 105 -6.81 18.42 -5.07
CA ALA A 105 -5.85 19.49 -5.36
C ALA A 105 -5.29 20.11 -4.06
N ASP A 106 -6.12 20.32 -3.04
CA ASP A 106 -5.68 20.85 -1.75
C ASP A 106 -4.88 19.82 -0.94
N ASP A 107 -5.17 18.54 -1.13
CA ASP A 107 -4.40 17.42 -0.60
C ASP A 107 -3.03 17.31 -1.30
N ILE A 108 -2.98 17.47 -2.63
CA ILE A 108 -1.75 17.56 -3.41
C ILE A 108 -0.92 18.78 -2.98
N LYS A 109 -1.51 19.96 -2.76
CA LYS A 109 -0.75 21.13 -2.24
C LYS A 109 -0.13 20.91 -0.86
N MET A 110 -0.69 20.01 -0.05
CA MET A 110 -0.12 19.63 1.27
C MET A 110 0.98 18.58 1.14
N VAL A 111 0.98 17.82 0.04
CA VAL A 111 2.09 16.96 -0.38
C VAL A 111 3.02 17.84 -1.20
N ASP A 112 3.95 18.56 -0.56
CA ASP A 112 4.93 19.40 -1.25
C ASP A 112 5.44 18.71 -2.54
N GLU A 113 4.98 19.17 -3.71
CA GLU A 113 5.38 18.65 -5.04
C GLU A 113 6.90 18.73 -5.29
N LYS A 114 7.66 19.32 -4.34
CA LYS A 114 9.12 19.44 -4.35
C LYS A 114 9.88 18.19 -3.91
N GLU A 115 9.21 17.15 -3.41
CA GLU A 115 9.86 15.86 -3.12
C GLU A 115 9.20 14.75 -3.96
N SER A 116 9.41 14.80 -5.30
CA SER A 116 9.18 13.63 -6.16
C SER A 116 9.87 12.41 -5.56
N ASP A 117 9.34 11.21 -5.78
CA ASP A 117 9.89 9.97 -5.20
C ASP A 117 11.41 9.84 -5.42
N ASP A 118 11.87 10.19 -6.62
CA ASP A 118 13.29 10.23 -6.99
C ASP A 118 14.11 11.25 -6.19
N ALA A 119 13.52 12.38 -5.81
CA ALA A 119 14.16 13.40 -4.99
C ALA A 119 14.30 12.95 -3.53
N ILE A 120 13.32 12.22 -2.99
CA ILE A 120 13.39 11.63 -1.65
C ILE A 120 14.53 10.60 -1.60
N LEU A 121 14.59 9.72 -2.60
CA LEU A 121 15.64 8.71 -2.73
C LEU A 121 17.03 9.32 -3.00
N ALA A 122 17.09 10.43 -3.74
CA ALA A 122 18.34 11.15 -3.99
C ALA A 122 18.86 11.90 -2.74
N LYS A 123 17.97 12.37 -1.87
CA LYS A 123 18.28 13.10 -0.63
C LYS A 123 18.67 12.15 0.51
N ASN A 124 17.98 11.02 0.64
CA ASN A 124 18.25 10.03 1.68
C ASN A 124 19.02 8.84 1.10
N GLN A 125 20.33 8.80 1.33
CA GLN A 125 21.21 7.79 0.70
C GLN A 125 20.94 6.37 1.19
N LYS A 126 20.50 6.21 2.44
CA LYS A 126 20.12 4.90 2.97
C LYS A 126 18.86 4.38 2.28
N LEU A 127 17.87 5.23 2.03
CA LEU A 127 16.67 4.86 1.28
C LEU A 127 17.01 4.57 -0.19
N GLY A 128 17.81 5.43 -0.83
CA GLY A 128 18.24 5.25 -2.22
C GLY A 128 18.99 3.92 -2.44
N LEU A 129 19.90 3.57 -1.53
CA LEU A 129 20.58 2.27 -1.57
C LEU A 129 19.62 1.09 -1.35
N THR A 130 18.69 1.21 -0.39
CA THR A 130 17.70 0.16 -0.11
C THR A 130 16.82 -0.09 -1.33
N PHE A 131 16.38 0.97 -2.00
CA PHE A 131 15.63 0.88 -3.25
C PHE A 131 16.43 0.16 -4.34
N ALA A 132 17.70 0.52 -4.54
CA ALA A 132 18.55 -0.14 -5.54
C ALA A 132 18.80 -1.64 -5.24
N LEU A 133 18.94 -2.01 -3.97
CA LEU A 133 19.06 -3.42 -3.55
C LEU A 133 17.76 -4.20 -3.85
N LEU A 134 16.60 -3.58 -3.62
CA LEU A 134 15.30 -4.19 -3.94
C LEU A 134 15.08 -4.32 -5.46
N GLU A 135 15.45 -3.30 -6.24
CA GLU A 135 15.39 -3.30 -7.70
C GLU A 135 16.31 -4.40 -8.28
N GLY A 136 17.50 -4.58 -7.70
CA GLY A 136 18.46 -5.62 -8.05
C GLY A 136 18.06 -7.03 -7.58
N GLY A 137 16.97 -7.18 -6.82
CA GLY A 137 16.49 -8.48 -6.33
C GLY A 137 17.25 -9.02 -5.11
N ALA A 138 18.23 -8.29 -4.58
CA ALA A 138 19.08 -8.72 -3.47
C ALA A 138 18.37 -8.62 -2.11
N TRP A 139 17.37 -9.48 -1.87
CA TRP A 139 16.45 -9.38 -0.73
C TRP A 139 17.17 -9.45 0.62
N GLN A 140 18.15 -10.34 0.80
CA GLN A 140 18.83 -10.50 2.10
C GLN A 140 19.55 -9.22 2.53
N PHE A 141 20.19 -8.52 1.59
CA PHE A 141 20.86 -7.24 1.83
C PHE A 141 19.84 -6.11 2.02
N ALA A 142 18.77 -6.10 1.23
CA ALA A 142 17.66 -5.16 1.43
C ALA A 142 17.01 -5.32 2.81
N LYS A 143 16.81 -6.55 3.29
CA LYS A 143 16.28 -6.84 4.62
C LYS A 143 17.18 -6.26 5.72
N GLN A 144 18.50 -6.44 5.62
CA GLN A 144 19.44 -5.85 6.58
C GLN A 144 19.35 -4.32 6.65
N MET A 145 19.04 -3.66 5.52
CA MET A 145 18.76 -2.23 5.49
C MET A 145 17.41 -1.89 6.11
N LEU A 146 16.36 -2.64 5.75
CA LEU A 146 15.00 -2.46 6.25
C LEU A 146 14.92 -2.60 7.77
N ASP A 147 15.65 -3.55 8.35
CA ASP A 147 15.74 -3.79 9.79
C ASP A 147 16.34 -2.60 10.57
N ARG A 148 17.03 -1.68 9.90
CA ARG A 148 17.61 -0.48 10.52
C ARG A 148 16.71 0.75 10.45
N PHE A 149 15.59 0.69 9.73
CA PHE A 149 14.63 1.78 9.68
C PHE A 149 13.56 1.61 10.76
N PRO A 150 12.96 2.72 11.23
CA PRO A 150 11.72 2.67 11.98
C PRO A 150 10.62 1.97 11.18
N GLU A 151 9.65 1.45 11.92
CA GLU A 151 8.53 0.70 11.36
C GLU A 151 7.83 1.45 10.22
N PHE A 152 7.67 0.77 9.07
CA PHE A 152 7.08 1.29 7.83
C PHE A 152 7.70 2.60 7.29
N TYR A 153 8.84 3.08 7.79
CA TYR A 153 9.43 4.34 7.33
C TYR A 153 9.77 4.30 5.84
N ALA A 154 10.43 3.25 5.38
CA ALA A 154 10.87 3.13 3.99
C ALA A 154 9.70 3.11 2.99
N VAL A 155 8.65 2.37 3.32
CA VAL A 155 7.45 2.20 2.49
C VAL A 155 6.57 3.44 2.48
N ASN A 156 6.50 4.18 3.60
CA ASN A 156 5.81 5.47 3.67
C ASN A 156 6.60 6.60 2.99
N ALA A 157 7.93 6.56 3.06
CA ALA A 157 8.78 7.59 2.49
C ALA A 157 8.81 7.53 0.96
N SER A 158 8.82 6.33 0.38
CA SER A 158 8.90 6.14 -1.07
C SER A 158 7.92 5.09 -1.57
N ARG A 159 7.13 5.47 -2.59
CA ARG A 159 6.19 4.55 -3.24
C ARG A 159 6.94 3.50 -4.04
N SER A 160 8.05 3.84 -4.69
CA SER A 160 8.84 2.90 -5.49
C SER A 160 9.42 1.76 -4.66
N ILE A 161 9.77 2.00 -3.39
CA ILE A 161 10.17 0.95 -2.45
C ILE A 161 9.01 -0.04 -2.22
N ALA A 162 7.81 0.49 -1.94
CA ALA A 162 6.61 -0.34 -1.75
C ALA A 162 6.31 -1.20 -2.99
N LEU A 163 6.40 -0.61 -4.18
CA LEU A 163 6.20 -1.31 -5.45
C LEU A 163 7.25 -2.40 -5.67
N SER A 164 8.52 -2.13 -5.35
CA SER A 164 9.60 -3.10 -5.53
C SER A 164 9.44 -4.32 -4.61
N ILE A 165 9.06 -4.10 -3.35
CA ILE A 165 8.76 -5.20 -2.42
C ILE A 165 7.53 -6.00 -2.90
N ALA A 166 6.48 -5.31 -3.37
CA ALA A 166 5.30 -5.97 -3.91
C ALA A 166 5.61 -6.78 -5.18
N ASP A 167 6.49 -6.29 -6.05
CA ASP A 167 6.91 -7.00 -7.26
C ASP A 167 7.76 -8.25 -6.90
N LEU A 168 8.56 -8.21 -5.82
CA LEU A 168 9.25 -9.39 -5.27
C LEU A 168 8.27 -10.44 -4.74
N LEU A 169 7.26 -10.01 -3.97
CA LEU A 169 6.19 -10.87 -3.48
C LEU A 169 5.40 -11.52 -4.62
N GLU A 170 5.10 -10.74 -5.66
CA GLU A 170 4.41 -11.26 -6.84
C GLU A 170 5.24 -12.35 -7.54
N ARG A 171 6.54 -12.12 -7.74
CA ARG A 171 7.43 -13.12 -8.36
C ARG A 171 7.56 -14.40 -7.54
N SER A 172 7.70 -14.31 -6.21
CA SER A 172 7.86 -15.50 -5.36
C SER A 172 6.58 -16.31 -5.22
N THR A 173 5.40 -15.69 -5.39
CA THR A 173 4.09 -16.35 -5.26
C THR A 173 3.48 -16.77 -6.60
N ASP A 174 4.01 -16.32 -7.73
CA ASP A 174 3.36 -16.53 -9.03
C ASP A 174 3.25 -18.00 -9.40
N ASP A 175 4.34 -18.78 -9.29
CA ASP A 175 4.35 -20.19 -9.67
C ASP A 175 3.36 -21.02 -8.84
N PHE A 176 3.38 -20.83 -7.52
CA PHE A 176 2.43 -21.50 -6.61
C PHE A 176 0.98 -21.08 -6.85
N TYR A 177 0.74 -19.80 -7.15
CA TYR A 177 -0.58 -19.31 -7.53
C TYR A 177 -1.07 -19.94 -8.84
N GLN A 178 -0.21 -20.07 -9.85
CA GLN A 178 -0.55 -20.72 -11.11
C GLN A 178 -0.86 -22.20 -10.90
N GLU A 179 -0.07 -22.91 -10.09
CA GLU A 179 -0.32 -24.31 -9.75
C GLU A 179 -1.70 -24.49 -9.10
N LYS A 180 -2.00 -23.72 -8.05
CA LYS A 180 -3.27 -23.81 -7.31
C LYS A 180 -4.48 -23.35 -8.11
N SER A 181 -4.33 -22.30 -8.93
CA SER A 181 -5.43 -21.80 -9.77
C SER A 181 -5.76 -22.75 -10.92
N ARG A 182 -4.77 -23.42 -11.51
CA ARG A 182 -4.99 -24.46 -12.54
C ARG A 182 -5.64 -25.71 -11.97
N PHE A 183 -5.24 -26.12 -10.77
CA PHE A 183 -5.90 -27.23 -10.06
C PHE A 183 -7.40 -26.93 -9.85
N ALA A 184 -7.74 -25.69 -9.50
CA ALA A 184 -9.14 -25.26 -9.36
C ALA A 184 -9.91 -25.23 -10.69
N LEU A 185 -9.23 -25.15 -11.84
CA LEU A 185 -9.81 -25.13 -13.19
C LEU A 185 -9.78 -26.51 -13.89
N GLY A 186 -9.17 -27.53 -13.29
CA GLY A 186 -9.13 -28.90 -13.82
C GLY A 186 -8.21 -29.11 -15.03
N ASP A 187 -7.32 -28.17 -15.33
CA ASP A 187 -6.45 -28.22 -16.51
C ASP A 187 -5.13 -28.96 -16.20
N THR A 188 -4.91 -30.09 -16.88
CA THR A 188 -3.76 -31.02 -16.69
C THR A 188 -2.69 -30.84 -17.77
N GLY A 189 -2.52 -29.63 -18.29
CA GLY A 189 -1.48 -29.30 -19.25
C GLY A 189 -0.10 -29.14 -18.60
N THR A 190 0.83 -30.04 -18.90
CA THR A 190 2.27 -29.90 -18.60
C THR A 190 2.85 -28.72 -19.37
N PHE A 191 3.53 -27.79 -18.68
CA PHE A 191 4.37 -26.80 -19.35
C PHE A 191 5.72 -26.58 -18.66
N ASN A 192 6.74 -26.46 -19.50
CA ASN A 192 8.10 -26.09 -19.14
C ASN A 192 8.12 -24.68 -18.56
N LEU A 193 8.44 -24.59 -17.28
CA LEU A 193 8.79 -23.33 -16.64
C LEU A 193 10.07 -22.83 -17.32
N SER A 194 9.99 -21.73 -18.06
CA SER A 194 11.19 -20.98 -18.43
C SER A 194 11.72 -20.41 -17.12
N SER A 195 12.66 -21.11 -16.48
CA SER A 195 13.37 -20.61 -15.32
C SER A 195 14.04 -19.31 -15.73
N SER A 196 13.41 -18.18 -15.40
CA SER A 196 14.08 -16.89 -15.51
C SER A 196 15.31 -16.99 -14.61
N LEU A 197 16.48 -16.91 -15.25
CA LEU A 197 17.81 -17.06 -14.69
C LEU A 197 17.84 -16.63 -13.21
N ALA A 198 17.98 -17.60 -12.31
CA ALA A 198 18.01 -17.35 -10.88
C ALA A 198 19.16 -16.40 -10.55
N GLN A 199 18.81 -15.16 -10.20
CA GLN A 199 19.71 -14.28 -9.48
C GLN A 199 19.89 -14.93 -8.10
N THR A 200 21.12 -15.27 -7.74
CA THR A 200 21.49 -16.12 -6.60
C THR A 200 21.10 -15.53 -5.23
N HIS A 201 20.51 -14.34 -5.19
CA HIS A 201 20.08 -13.62 -3.99
C HIS A 201 18.62 -13.14 -4.02
N SER A 202 17.83 -13.59 -5.00
CA SER A 202 16.38 -13.31 -5.08
C SER A 202 15.58 -14.06 -4.01
N LEU A 203 14.40 -13.53 -3.69
CA LEU A 203 13.45 -14.17 -2.77
C LEU A 203 13.11 -15.60 -3.27
N GLU A 204 13.08 -16.57 -2.37
CA GLU A 204 12.79 -17.98 -2.69
C GLU A 204 11.38 -18.12 -3.30
N ILE A 205 11.27 -18.95 -4.34
CA ILE A 205 9.98 -19.28 -4.97
C ILE A 205 9.24 -20.24 -4.04
N VAL A 206 8.00 -19.91 -3.72
CA VAL A 206 7.15 -20.72 -2.85
C VAL A 206 6.59 -21.90 -3.63
N GLY A 207 6.57 -23.09 -3.02
CA GLY A 207 5.88 -24.28 -3.52
C GLY A 207 4.92 -24.93 -2.52
N SER A 208 4.89 -24.45 -1.26
CA SER A 208 4.00 -24.99 -0.22
C SER A 208 3.37 -23.92 0.66
N TRP A 209 2.30 -24.28 1.38
CA TRP A 209 1.67 -23.39 2.36
C TRP A 209 2.60 -23.01 3.52
N SER A 210 3.50 -23.91 3.92
CA SER A 210 4.51 -23.62 4.95
C SER A 210 5.52 -22.59 4.46
N GLU A 211 5.97 -22.71 3.22
CA GLU A 211 6.89 -21.75 2.59
C GLU A 211 6.23 -20.40 2.35
N LEU A 212 4.93 -20.37 2.03
CA LEU A 212 4.17 -19.12 1.98
C LEU A 212 4.23 -18.39 3.32
N VAL A 213 4.08 -19.12 4.42
CA VAL A 213 4.15 -18.56 5.78
C VAL A 213 5.57 -18.15 6.17
N SER A 214 6.59 -18.95 5.85
CA SER A 214 7.97 -18.67 6.28
C SER A 214 8.71 -17.66 5.40
N VAL A 215 8.36 -17.55 4.11
CA VAL A 215 9.07 -16.69 3.14
C VAL A 215 8.25 -15.42 2.84
N VAL A 216 6.97 -15.56 2.50
CA VAL A 216 6.16 -14.45 1.97
C VAL A 216 5.58 -13.59 3.08
N LEU A 217 5.05 -14.17 4.16
CA LEU A 217 4.46 -13.37 5.25
C LEU A 217 5.45 -12.44 5.96
N PRO A 218 6.72 -12.82 6.22
CA PRO A 218 7.70 -11.89 6.79
C PRO A 218 8.01 -10.72 5.86
N VAL A 219 8.11 -10.96 4.55
CA VAL A 219 8.31 -9.89 3.55
C VAL A 219 7.08 -8.98 3.51
N LEU A 220 5.89 -9.58 3.54
CA LEU A 220 4.61 -8.86 3.60
C LEU A 220 4.49 -8.00 4.86
N ALA A 221 5.06 -8.42 5.99
CA ALA A 221 5.08 -7.63 7.22
C ALA A 221 5.88 -6.32 7.09
N TYR A 222 6.94 -6.26 6.27
CA TYR A 222 7.64 -5.00 5.97
C TYR A 222 6.82 -4.07 5.07
N LEU A 223 6.04 -4.65 4.15
CA LEU A 223 5.19 -3.90 3.22
C LEU A 223 3.90 -3.39 3.89
N GLY A 224 3.30 -4.20 4.76
CA GLY A 224 2.04 -3.89 5.43
C GLY A 224 0.88 -3.65 4.45
N PRO A 225 0.00 -2.66 4.70
CA PRO A 225 -1.16 -2.37 3.86
C PRO A 225 -0.80 -1.77 2.50
N HIS A 226 0.46 -1.38 2.28
CA HIS A 226 0.91 -0.76 1.04
C HIS A 226 0.96 -1.74 -0.15
N ILE A 227 0.67 -3.03 0.07
CA ILE A 227 0.42 -4.01 -1.00
C ILE A 227 -0.70 -3.54 -1.95
N ALA A 228 -1.61 -2.70 -1.47
CA ALA A 228 -2.65 -2.04 -2.25
C ALA A 228 -2.13 -1.27 -3.48
N TYR A 229 -0.88 -0.79 -3.45
CA TYR A 229 -0.29 -0.05 -4.58
C TYR A 229 -0.02 -0.94 -5.80
N ARG A 230 0.06 -2.26 -5.62
CA ARG A 230 0.09 -3.27 -6.69
C ARG A 230 -1.14 -4.17 -6.57
N PRO A 231 -2.28 -3.81 -7.21
CA PRO A 231 -3.51 -4.59 -7.13
C PRO A 231 -3.36 -6.05 -7.59
N LYS A 232 -2.47 -6.32 -8.56
CA LYS A 232 -2.20 -7.68 -9.05
C LYS A 232 -1.65 -8.59 -7.95
N ALA A 233 -0.59 -8.15 -7.27
CA ALA A 233 0.02 -8.87 -6.16
C ALA A 233 -0.99 -9.06 -5.01
N ALA A 234 -1.73 -8.01 -4.66
CA ALA A 234 -2.73 -8.06 -3.59
C ALA A 234 -3.85 -9.08 -3.88
N VAL A 235 -4.42 -9.05 -5.08
CA VAL A 235 -5.50 -9.98 -5.48
C VAL A 235 -4.99 -11.42 -5.59
N LYS A 236 -3.79 -11.64 -6.15
CA LYS A 236 -3.18 -12.99 -6.21
C LYS A 236 -3.04 -13.59 -4.82
N LEU A 237 -2.50 -12.82 -3.87
CA LEU A 237 -2.32 -13.26 -2.50
C LEU A 237 -3.66 -13.54 -1.80
N VAL A 238 -4.66 -12.64 -1.94
CA VAL A 238 -6.01 -12.85 -1.41
C VAL A 238 -6.64 -14.13 -1.95
N ARG A 239 -6.56 -14.36 -3.27
CA ARG A 239 -7.10 -15.57 -3.91
C ARG A 239 -6.38 -16.82 -3.46
N LEU A 240 -5.05 -16.78 -3.39
CA LEU A 240 -4.25 -17.90 -2.91
C LEU A 240 -4.65 -18.26 -1.47
N MET A 241 -4.76 -17.27 -0.58
CA MET A 241 -5.22 -17.51 0.79
C MET A 241 -6.65 -18.05 0.81
N ALA A 242 -7.54 -17.60 -0.07
CA ALA A 242 -8.92 -18.13 -0.14
C ALA A 242 -8.92 -19.62 -0.50
N VAL A 243 -8.07 -20.04 -1.45
CA VAL A 243 -7.92 -21.46 -1.81
C VAL A 243 -7.48 -22.29 -0.61
N PHE A 244 -6.58 -21.79 0.26
CA PHE A 244 -6.21 -22.50 1.49
C PHE A 244 -7.41 -22.78 2.40
N PHE A 245 -8.27 -21.78 2.63
CA PHE A 245 -9.44 -21.98 3.48
C PHE A 245 -10.48 -22.91 2.81
N GLU A 246 -10.66 -22.82 1.49
CA GLU A 246 -11.50 -23.75 0.73
C GLU A 246 -11.00 -25.21 0.79
N GLU A 247 -9.68 -25.43 0.68
CA GLU A 247 -9.05 -26.76 0.81
C GLU A 247 -9.30 -27.34 2.21
N ARG A 248 -9.16 -26.52 3.26
CA ARG A 248 -9.38 -26.92 4.65
C ARG A 248 -10.85 -27.22 4.97
N GLU A 249 -11.80 -26.50 4.38
CA GLU A 249 -13.23 -26.76 4.56
C GLU A 249 -13.65 -28.09 3.92
N LYS A 250 -13.04 -28.47 2.80
CA LYS A 250 -13.35 -29.71 2.08
C LYS A 250 -12.80 -30.96 2.78
N ASP A 251 -11.68 -30.85 3.49
CA ASP A 251 -11.03 -31.98 4.15
C ASP A 251 -10.88 -31.74 5.67
N PRO A 252 -11.83 -32.19 6.50
CA PRO A 252 -11.81 -31.96 7.96
C PRO A 252 -10.61 -32.60 8.68
N THR A 253 -9.93 -33.56 8.05
CA THR A 253 -8.76 -34.24 8.60
C THR A 253 -7.54 -33.33 8.66
N TRP A 254 -7.48 -32.31 7.79
CA TRP A 254 -6.41 -31.31 7.76
C TRP A 254 -6.31 -30.50 9.06
N GLY A 255 -7.44 -30.23 9.71
CA GLY A 255 -7.50 -29.43 10.95
C GLY A 255 -6.96 -30.14 12.20
N GLN A 256 -6.45 -31.36 12.08
CA GLN A 256 -5.97 -32.16 13.23
C GLN A 256 -4.44 -32.13 13.39
N THR A 257 -3.72 -31.50 12.46
CA THR A 257 -2.25 -31.39 12.55
C THR A 257 -1.84 -30.03 13.10
N ALA A 258 -0.98 -30.01 14.12
CA ALA A 258 -0.50 -28.76 14.73
C ALA A 258 0.12 -27.80 13.69
N HIS A 259 0.73 -28.34 12.63
CA HIS A 259 1.33 -27.55 11.57
C HIS A 259 0.28 -26.74 10.75
N THR A 260 -0.85 -27.33 10.39
CA THR A 260 -1.90 -26.62 9.63
C THR A 260 -2.54 -25.52 10.47
N ASP A 261 -2.65 -25.72 11.79
CA ASP A 261 -3.12 -24.69 12.70
C ASP A 261 -2.13 -23.51 12.82
N THR A 262 -0.81 -23.77 12.80
CA THR A 262 0.17 -22.67 12.76
C THR A 262 0.04 -21.84 11.49
N VAL A 263 -0.12 -22.50 10.33
CA VAL A 263 -0.33 -21.83 9.04
C VAL A 263 -1.65 -21.05 9.06
N TYR A 264 -2.74 -21.65 9.53
CA TYR A 264 -4.04 -21.01 9.65
C TYR A 264 -3.98 -19.71 10.48
N ASN A 265 -3.35 -19.76 11.65
CA ASN A 265 -3.24 -18.58 12.51
C ASN A 265 -2.36 -17.50 11.86
N ALA A 266 -1.23 -17.88 11.25
CA ALA A 266 -0.36 -16.93 10.55
C ALA A 266 -1.07 -16.24 9.37
N LEU A 267 -1.91 -16.97 8.62
CA LEU A 267 -2.70 -16.39 7.54
C LEU A 267 -3.78 -15.45 8.07
N ILE A 268 -4.44 -15.78 9.19
CA ILE A 268 -5.39 -14.84 9.84
C ILE A 268 -4.69 -13.56 10.27
N ASP A 269 -3.51 -13.67 10.89
CA ASP A 269 -2.74 -12.50 11.32
C ASP A 269 -2.32 -11.66 10.11
N ALA A 270 -1.90 -12.29 9.01
CA ALA A 270 -1.60 -11.59 7.77
C ALA A 270 -2.82 -10.86 7.17
N ILE A 271 -4.02 -11.46 7.22
CA ILE A 271 -5.27 -10.83 6.77
C ILE A 271 -5.58 -9.59 7.61
N ASP A 272 -5.47 -9.72 8.94
CA ASP A 272 -5.75 -8.65 9.89
C ASP A 272 -4.77 -7.48 9.72
N GLU A 273 -3.48 -7.78 9.65
CA GLU A 273 -2.41 -6.77 9.66
C GLU A 273 -2.20 -6.08 8.30
N THR A 274 -2.49 -6.77 7.19
CA THR A 274 -2.10 -6.29 5.85
C THR A 274 -3.25 -6.20 4.86
N LEU A 275 -3.99 -7.28 4.61
CA LEU A 275 -4.94 -7.35 3.49
C LEU A 275 -6.23 -6.55 3.75
N VAL A 276 -6.78 -6.61 4.96
CA VAL A 276 -7.97 -5.80 5.29
C VAL A 276 -7.60 -4.31 5.35
N PRO A 277 -6.52 -3.88 6.02
CA PRO A 277 -6.15 -2.47 6.04
C PRO A 277 -5.73 -1.94 4.65
N ALA A 278 -5.20 -2.78 3.76
CA ALA A 278 -4.89 -2.44 2.38
C ALA A 278 -6.12 -1.96 1.58
N LEU A 279 -7.34 -2.39 1.93
CA LEU A 279 -8.57 -1.92 1.29
C LEU A 279 -8.75 -0.40 1.40
N SER A 280 -8.25 0.22 2.49
CA SER A 280 -8.27 1.68 2.65
C SER A 280 -7.36 2.43 1.68
N LEU A 281 -6.31 1.78 1.19
CA LEU A 281 -5.28 2.38 0.33
C LEU A 281 -5.47 2.03 -1.15
N ALA A 282 -6.29 1.02 -1.45
CA ALA A 282 -6.52 0.58 -2.82
C ALA A 282 -7.33 1.64 -3.61
N ASN A 283 -6.88 1.89 -4.84
CA ASN A 283 -7.61 2.70 -5.81
C ASN A 283 -8.48 1.75 -6.65
N SER A 284 -9.76 2.07 -6.86
CA SER A 284 -10.73 1.21 -7.57
C SER A 284 -11.06 -0.10 -6.84
N ASN A 285 -11.72 0.05 -5.69
CA ASN A 285 -11.90 -0.99 -4.67
C ASN A 285 -12.84 -2.16 -5.02
N PHE A 286 -13.54 -2.15 -6.15
CA PHE A 286 -14.59 -3.16 -6.35
C PHE A 286 -14.01 -4.57 -6.48
N ALA A 287 -13.07 -4.79 -7.41
CA ALA A 287 -12.52 -6.13 -7.64
C ALA A 287 -11.78 -6.66 -6.40
N TYR A 288 -10.94 -5.83 -5.79
CA TYR A 288 -10.20 -6.22 -4.58
C TYR A 288 -11.15 -6.52 -3.40
N SER A 289 -12.19 -5.71 -3.18
CA SER A 289 -13.12 -5.93 -2.06
C SER A 289 -13.97 -7.19 -2.23
N GLN A 290 -14.35 -7.56 -3.45
CA GLN A 290 -15.07 -8.81 -3.72
C GLN A 290 -14.21 -10.04 -3.42
N GLU A 291 -12.97 -10.06 -3.90
CA GLU A 291 -12.03 -11.14 -3.62
C GLU A 291 -11.70 -11.23 -2.13
N LEU A 292 -11.51 -10.09 -1.48
CA LEU A 292 -11.28 -10.02 -0.04
C LEU A 292 -12.49 -10.52 0.76
N TRP A 293 -13.72 -10.17 0.34
CA TRP A 293 -14.92 -10.70 0.97
C TRP A 293 -15.05 -12.21 0.81
N LYS A 294 -14.72 -12.75 -0.37
CA LYS A 294 -14.69 -14.20 -0.58
C LYS A 294 -13.75 -14.87 0.42
N LEU A 295 -12.53 -14.35 0.59
CA LEU A 295 -11.58 -14.82 1.60
C LEU A 295 -12.17 -14.72 3.03
N LEU A 296 -12.70 -13.56 3.41
CA LEU A 296 -13.26 -13.34 4.73
C LEU A 296 -14.49 -14.22 5.02
N SER A 297 -15.24 -14.64 3.99
CA SER A 297 -16.45 -15.44 4.16
C SER A 297 -16.19 -16.82 4.77
N HIS A 298 -14.99 -17.36 4.59
CA HIS A 298 -14.53 -18.61 5.23
C HIS A 298 -14.16 -18.45 6.71
N LEU A 299 -14.00 -17.21 7.20
CA LEU A 299 -13.61 -16.96 8.59
C LEU A 299 -14.83 -16.94 9.52
N PRO A 300 -14.68 -17.49 10.75
CA PRO A 300 -15.71 -17.39 11.77
C PRO A 300 -16.14 -15.93 12.03
N TYR A 301 -17.41 -15.75 12.36
CA TYR A 301 -17.98 -14.42 12.65
C TYR A 301 -17.16 -13.63 13.68
N THR A 302 -16.74 -14.28 14.77
CA THR A 302 -15.94 -13.66 15.83
C THR A 302 -14.61 -13.11 15.34
N VAL A 303 -13.93 -13.85 14.45
CA VAL A 303 -12.66 -13.43 13.84
C VAL A 303 -12.87 -12.23 12.92
N ARG A 304 -13.89 -12.26 12.05
CA ARG A 304 -14.18 -11.14 11.14
C ARG A 304 -14.42 -9.83 11.89
N TYR A 305 -15.25 -9.85 12.93
CA TYR A 305 -15.55 -8.66 13.71
C TYR A 305 -14.36 -8.17 14.54
N ARG A 306 -13.49 -9.08 15.01
CA ARG A 306 -12.21 -8.70 15.62
C ARG A 306 -11.34 -7.93 14.65
N ILE A 307 -11.21 -8.41 13.41
CA ILE A 307 -10.42 -7.75 12.36
C ILE A 307 -11.00 -6.38 12.04
N TYR A 308 -12.32 -6.26 11.85
CA TYR A 308 -12.96 -4.95 11.58
C TYR A 308 -12.78 -3.95 12.72
N ALA A 309 -12.86 -4.41 13.97
CA ALA A 309 -12.61 -3.57 15.14
C ALA A 309 -11.17 -3.06 15.16
N ARG A 310 -10.18 -3.93 14.90
CA ARG A 310 -8.75 -3.58 14.84
C ARG A 310 -8.42 -2.65 13.67
N TRP A 311 -9.06 -2.86 12.51
CA TRP A 311 -8.93 -1.96 11.36
C TRP A 311 -9.35 -0.53 11.71
N LYS A 312 -10.47 -0.37 12.42
CA LYS A 312 -10.97 0.93 12.86
C LYS A 312 -10.08 1.60 13.91
N THR A 313 -9.45 0.84 14.80
CA THR A 313 -8.74 1.38 15.99
C THR A 313 -7.22 1.34 15.83
N VAL A 314 -6.65 0.14 15.72
CA VAL A 314 -5.20 -0.10 15.70
C VAL A 314 -4.60 0.35 14.38
N HIS A 315 -5.10 -0.17 13.26
CA HIS A 315 -4.47 0.03 11.94
C HIS A 315 -4.60 1.46 11.43
N THR A 316 -5.69 2.14 11.79
CA THR A 316 -5.87 3.58 11.50
C THR A 316 -4.83 4.44 12.21
N ILE A 317 -4.37 4.07 13.41
CA ILE A 317 -3.35 4.82 14.16
C ILE A 317 -1.94 4.43 13.70
N ARG A 318 -1.70 3.13 13.48
CA ARG A 318 -0.39 2.60 13.09
C ARG A 318 0.05 3.02 11.69
N HIS A 319 -0.89 3.16 10.75
CA HIS A 319 -0.61 3.54 9.37
C HIS A 319 -1.17 4.94 9.05
N PRO A 320 -0.31 5.97 8.98
CA PRO A 320 -0.76 7.35 8.75
C PRO A 320 -1.53 7.53 7.43
N GLN A 321 -1.12 6.82 6.37
CA GLN A 321 -1.78 6.88 5.06
C GLN A 321 -3.23 6.40 5.11
N ILE A 322 -3.53 5.36 5.91
CA ILE A 322 -4.90 4.89 6.12
C ILE A 322 -5.73 5.97 6.80
N ASN A 323 -5.16 6.65 7.79
CA ASN A 323 -5.85 7.74 8.49
C ASN A 323 -6.16 8.92 7.56
N ILE A 324 -5.25 9.24 6.64
CA ILE A 324 -5.47 10.28 5.62
C ILE A 324 -6.64 9.92 4.70
N CYS A 325 -6.66 8.69 4.18
CA CYS A 325 -7.76 8.18 3.34
C CYS A 325 -9.09 8.16 4.10
N ARG A 326 -9.06 7.78 5.39
CA ARG A 326 -10.21 7.82 6.28
C ARG A 326 -10.75 9.24 6.44
N GLY A 327 -9.87 10.21 6.69
CA GLY A 327 -10.24 11.62 6.82
C GLY A 327 -10.96 12.13 5.58
N SER A 328 -10.37 11.91 4.41
CA SER A 328 -10.96 12.29 3.11
C SER A 328 -12.34 11.65 2.88
N THR A 329 -12.44 10.33 3.11
CA THR A 329 -13.69 9.59 2.99
C THR A 329 -14.76 10.12 3.95
N PHE A 330 -14.39 10.44 5.19
CA PHE A 330 -15.30 10.97 6.19
C PHE A 330 -15.83 12.35 5.80
N GLY A 331 -14.95 13.25 5.35
CA GLY A 331 -15.33 14.56 4.85
C GLY A 331 -16.32 14.47 3.69
N MET A 332 -16.00 13.63 2.68
CA MET A 332 -16.86 13.40 1.52
C MET A 332 -18.21 12.79 1.90
N THR A 333 -18.21 11.84 2.84
CA THR A 333 -19.46 11.23 3.33
C THR A 333 -20.37 12.29 3.96
N ARG A 334 -19.82 13.18 4.81
CA ARG A 334 -20.59 14.27 5.40
C ARG A 334 -21.13 15.24 4.35
N TYR A 335 -20.35 15.53 3.31
CA TYR A 335 -20.78 16.38 2.21
C TYR A 335 -21.97 15.76 1.45
N VAL A 336 -21.86 14.49 1.04
CA VAL A 336 -22.94 13.77 0.33
C VAL A 336 -24.21 13.67 1.19
N LEU A 337 -24.08 13.36 2.48
CA LEU A 337 -25.24 13.29 3.39
C LEU A 337 -25.98 14.63 3.50
N LYS A 338 -25.25 15.76 3.48
CA LYS A 338 -25.88 17.09 3.45
C LYS A 338 -26.68 17.28 2.16
N LEU A 339 -26.10 16.94 1.00
CA LEU A 339 -26.80 17.07 -0.29
C LEU A 339 -28.08 16.24 -0.36
N VAL A 340 -28.03 14.98 0.10
CA VAL A 340 -29.22 14.11 0.15
C VAL A 340 -30.31 14.75 1.01
N PHE A 341 -29.96 15.23 2.20
CA PHE A 341 -30.92 15.88 3.11
C PHE A 341 -31.53 17.16 2.52
N LEU A 342 -30.73 17.97 1.83
CA LEU A 342 -31.20 19.17 1.11
C LEU A 342 -32.19 18.79 0.00
N CYS A 343 -31.89 17.75 -0.77
CA CYS A 343 -32.78 17.27 -1.83
C CYS A 343 -34.13 16.78 -1.27
N THR A 344 -34.14 16.09 -0.12
CA THR A 344 -35.37 15.65 0.53
C THR A 344 -36.22 16.83 1.01
N LYS A 345 -35.61 17.95 1.43
CA LYS A 345 -36.32 19.16 1.86
C LYS A 345 -36.94 19.97 0.72
N THR A 346 -36.48 19.80 -0.52
CA THR A 346 -37.05 20.49 -1.70
C THR A 346 -38.23 19.72 -2.30
N ILE A 347 -38.44 18.46 -1.91
CA ILE A 347 -39.51 17.59 -2.43
C ILE A 347 -40.77 17.65 -1.53
N ILE A 348 -40.66 18.21 -0.33
CA ILE A 348 -41.77 18.46 0.62
C ILE A 348 -42.06 19.96 0.60
#